data_AF-A0A349PP46-F1
#
_entry.id   AF-A0A349PP46-F1
#
_cell.length_a   1.000
_cell.length_b   1.000
_cell.length_c   1.000
_cell.angle_alpha   90.00
_cell.angle_beta   90.00
_cell.angle_gamma   90.00
#
_symmetry.space_group_name_H-M   'P 1'
#
loop_
_entity.id
_entity.type
_entity.pdbx_description
1 polymer ?
#
loop_
_entity_poly.entity_id
_entity_poly.type
_entity_poly.pdbx_seq_one_letter_code
_entity_poly.pdbx_strand_id
1 'polypeptide(L)'
;ANFNTKTYTITPIVNAWGIIGDATPTAWDSDTLMDYNPTTQKYSLILKMKVGTFKFRLDHGWVSNYGDNGNNLSLDSGGDNIPITAAGTYLITADFIGLTYTMTKL
;
A
#
# COMPACT_ATOMS: atom_id res chain seq x y z
N ALA A 1 -21.21 14.19 -0.28
CA ALA A 1 -22.62 13.95 0.12
C ALA A 1 -23.52 14.82 -0.76
N ASN A 2 -24.59 14.27 -1.34
CA ASN A 2 -25.64 15.09 -1.96
C ASN A 2 -26.67 15.39 -0.87
N PHE A 3 -26.73 16.65 -0.43
CA PHE A 3 -27.59 17.06 0.68
C PHE A 3 -29.07 17.25 0.28
N ASN A 4 -29.42 17.06 -0.99
CA ASN A 4 -30.81 17.18 -1.48
C ASN A 4 -31.59 15.86 -1.43
N THR A 5 -30.91 14.70 -1.51
CA THR A 5 -31.57 13.37 -1.54
C THR A 5 -31.44 12.58 -0.24
N LYS A 6 -30.65 13.06 0.74
CA LYS A 6 -30.30 12.33 1.98
C LYS A 6 -29.78 10.89 1.73
N THR A 7 -29.23 10.63 0.55
CA THR A 7 -28.63 9.33 0.22
C THR A 7 -27.13 9.41 0.35
N TYR A 8 -26.56 8.44 1.06
CA TYR A 8 -25.13 8.16 1.09
C TYR A 8 -24.91 6.82 0.42
N THR A 9 -24.06 6.80 -0.61
CA THR A 9 -23.61 5.55 -1.20
C THR A 9 -22.37 5.10 -0.43
N ILE A 10 -22.47 3.94 0.23
CA ILE A 10 -21.30 3.23 0.74
C ILE A 10 -20.86 2.33 -0.41
N THR A 11 -19.73 2.66 -1.04
CA THR A 11 -19.10 1.76 -2.01
C THR A 11 -18.11 0.89 -1.22
N PRO A 12 -18.33 -0.43 -1.12
CA PRO A 12 -17.35 -1.33 -0.54
C PRO A 12 -16.05 -1.23 -1.33
N ILE A 13 -14.92 -1.04 -0.64
CA ILE A 13 -13.61 -1.21 -1.27
C ILE A 13 -13.43 -2.72 -1.43
N VAL A 14 -13.48 -3.19 -2.67
CA VAL A 14 -13.09 -4.55 -3.03
C VAL A 14 -11.59 -4.56 -3.30
N ASN A 15 -10.88 -5.51 -2.70
CA ASN A 15 -9.42 -5.61 -2.72
C ASN A 15 -8.73 -4.37 -2.12
N ALA A 16 -8.96 -4.12 -0.82
CA ALA A 16 -8.38 -3.00 -0.11
C ALA A 16 -6.90 -3.25 0.19
N TRP A 17 -6.06 -3.09 -0.83
CA TRP A 17 -4.61 -3.12 -0.66
C TRP A 17 -4.15 -1.91 0.13
N GLY A 18 -3.27 -2.16 1.09
CA GLY A 18 -2.63 -1.14 1.90
C GLY A 18 -1.18 -1.47 2.18
N ILE A 19 -0.47 -0.51 2.77
CA ILE A 19 0.86 -0.72 3.33
C ILE A 19 0.83 -0.67 4.86
N ILE A 20 1.65 -1.49 5.49
CA ILE A 20 1.76 -1.63 6.94
C ILE A 20 3.22 -1.81 7.35
N GLY A 21 3.60 -1.33 8.52
CA GLY A 21 4.90 -1.60 9.12
C GLY A 21 5.52 -0.38 9.75
N ASP A 22 6.64 -0.56 10.44
CA ASP A 22 7.29 0.51 11.21
C ASP A 22 7.50 1.79 10.43
N ALA A 23 7.69 1.78 9.11
CA ALA A 23 7.87 3.02 8.34
C ALA A 23 6.58 3.84 8.15
N THR A 24 5.39 3.29 8.44
CA THR A 24 4.06 3.91 8.21
C THR A 24 3.52 4.60 9.47
N PRO A 25 2.48 5.47 9.38
CA PRO A 25 1.93 6.21 10.52
C PRO A 25 1.37 5.34 11.65
N THR A 26 0.87 4.16 11.30
CA THR A 26 0.19 3.22 12.21
C THR A 26 1.03 2.00 12.54
N ALA A 27 2.32 2.00 12.17
CA ALA A 27 3.22 0.88 12.39
C ALA A 27 2.58 -0.46 11.96
N TRP A 28 2.58 -1.46 12.85
CA TRP A 28 1.99 -2.78 12.63
C TRP A 28 0.53 -2.90 13.14
N ASP A 29 -0.11 -1.79 13.53
CA ASP A 29 -1.46 -1.81 14.09
C ASP A 29 -2.55 -1.78 13.01
N SER A 30 -2.36 -0.99 11.94
CA SER A 30 -3.35 -0.83 10.86
C SER A 30 -2.68 -0.50 9.53
N ASP A 31 -3.36 -0.78 8.42
CA ASP A 31 -2.85 -0.44 7.09
C ASP A 31 -3.15 1.01 6.73
N THR A 32 -2.25 1.62 5.95
CA THR A 32 -2.56 2.81 5.16
C THR A 32 -2.98 2.35 3.77
N LEU A 33 -4.26 2.53 3.42
CA LEU A 33 -4.83 2.05 2.16
C LEU A 33 -4.27 2.79 0.94
N MET A 34 -4.17 2.06 -0.17
CA MET A 34 -3.72 2.57 -1.46
C MET A 34 -4.92 2.89 -2.37
N ASP A 35 -4.75 3.85 -3.28
CA ASP A 35 -5.75 4.20 -4.29
C ASP A 35 -5.61 3.28 -5.51
N TYR A 36 -6.70 2.65 -5.94
CA TYR A 36 -6.75 1.84 -7.16
C TYR A 36 -7.00 2.69 -8.40
N ASN A 37 -6.17 2.51 -9.43
CA ASN A 37 -6.38 3.09 -10.75
C ASN A 37 -6.93 2.02 -11.72
N PRO A 38 -8.19 2.13 -12.18
CA PRO A 38 -8.80 1.12 -13.05
C PRO A 38 -8.23 1.11 -14.48
N THR A 39 -7.59 2.19 -14.93
CA THR A 39 -6.98 2.26 -16.27
C THR A 39 -5.66 1.50 -16.31
N THR A 40 -4.82 1.66 -15.29
CA THR A 40 -3.51 0.99 -15.21
C THR A 40 -3.57 -0.34 -14.46
N GLN A 41 -4.65 -0.60 -13.71
CA GLN A 41 -4.82 -1.74 -12.81
C GLN A 41 -3.76 -1.79 -11.68
N LYS A 42 -3.28 -0.61 -11.25
CA LYS A 42 -2.26 -0.46 -10.21
C LYS A 42 -2.81 0.25 -9.00
N TYR A 43 -2.15 0.03 -7.86
CA TYR A 43 -2.42 0.72 -6.61
C TYR A 43 -1.32 1.73 -6.33
N SER A 44 -1.65 2.93 -5.87
CA SER A 44 -0.63 3.91 -5.47
C SER A 44 -1.02 4.72 -4.25
N LEU A 45 -0.03 5.28 -3.56
CA LEU A 45 -0.24 6.24 -2.48
C LEU A 45 0.94 7.21 -2.38
N ILE A 46 0.68 8.41 -1.87
CA ILE A 46 1.71 9.35 -1.46
C ILE A 46 1.69 9.42 0.06
N LEU A 47 2.81 9.08 0.71
CA LEU A 47 2.89 9.04 2.17
C LEU A 47 4.24 9.50 2.69
N LYS A 48 4.20 10.20 3.83
CA LYS A 48 5.39 10.51 4.61
C LYS A 48 5.80 9.27 5.41
N MET A 49 6.98 8.74 5.11
CA MET A 49 7.54 7.56 5.75
C MET A 49 8.74 7.92 6.63
N LYS A 50 8.90 7.18 7.74
CA LYS A 50 10.10 7.23 8.58
C LYS A 50 11.05 6.09 8.21
N VAL A 51 12.29 6.17 8.69
CA VAL A 51 13.23 5.03 8.59
C VAL A 51 12.63 3.84 9.32
N GLY A 52 12.63 2.68 8.67
CA GLY A 52 11.95 1.48 9.16
C GLY A 52 11.67 0.53 8.01
N THR A 53 10.62 -0.28 8.14
CA THR A 53 10.22 -1.23 7.11
C THR A 53 8.71 -1.23 6.88
N PHE A 54 8.25 -1.72 5.74
CA PHE A 54 6.83 -1.94 5.47
C PHE A 54 6.58 -3.21 4.65
N LYS A 55 5.31 -3.61 4.51
CA LYS A 55 4.81 -4.65 3.60
C LYS A 55 3.52 -4.19 2.94
N PHE A 56 3.11 -4.87 1.88
CA PHE A 56 1.77 -4.76 1.30
C PHE A 56 0.86 -5.81 1.90
N ARG A 57 -0.39 -5.44 2.20
CA ARG A 57 -1.39 -6.34 2.79
C ARG A 57 -2.76 -6.08 2.19
N LEU A 58 -3.48 -7.15 1.91
CA LEU A 58 -4.86 -7.10 1.42
C LEU A 58 -5.84 -7.20 2.59
N ASP A 59 -6.85 -6.32 2.59
CA ASP A 59 -8.02 -6.40 3.48
C ASP A 59 -7.65 -6.51 4.97
N HIS A 60 -6.56 -5.85 5.39
CA HIS A 60 -6.05 -5.92 6.76
C HIS A 60 -5.66 -7.32 7.24
N GLY A 61 -5.50 -8.28 6.33
CA GLY A 61 -5.28 -9.69 6.62
C GLY A 61 -3.95 -10.21 6.09
N TRP A 62 -3.35 -11.17 6.79
CA TRP A 62 -2.06 -11.75 6.39
C TRP A 62 -2.16 -12.84 5.31
N VAL A 63 -3.36 -13.20 4.86
CA VAL A 63 -3.56 -14.24 3.85
C VAL A 63 -2.90 -13.86 2.52
N SER A 64 -3.14 -12.62 2.07
CA SER A 64 -2.53 -12.08 0.85
C SER A 64 -1.69 -10.87 1.24
N ASN A 65 -0.39 -11.09 1.38
CA ASN A 65 0.57 -10.04 1.72
C ASN A 65 1.83 -10.21 0.86
N TYR A 66 2.47 -9.09 0.54
CA TYR A 66 3.70 -9.07 -0.25
C TYR A 66 4.81 -8.31 0.47
N GLY A 67 6.02 -8.85 0.34
CA GLY A 67 7.28 -8.23 0.70
C GLY A 67 8.20 -8.18 -0.52
N ASP A 68 9.51 -8.06 -0.28
CA ASP A 68 10.56 -8.06 -1.31
C ASP A 68 11.79 -8.80 -0.80
N ASN A 69 11.97 -10.03 -1.25
CA ASN A 69 13.13 -10.85 -0.93
C ASN A 69 14.31 -10.38 -1.77
N GLY A 70 15.30 -9.78 -1.12
CA GLY A 70 16.50 -9.28 -1.80
C GLY A 70 16.42 -7.83 -2.28
N ASN A 71 15.34 -7.12 -1.93
CA ASN A 71 15.19 -5.68 -2.13
C ASN A 71 15.43 -5.26 -3.60
N ASN A 72 14.81 -6.01 -4.51
CA ASN A 72 15.00 -5.92 -5.96
C ASN A 72 13.78 -5.32 -6.70
N LEU A 73 12.84 -4.75 -5.95
CA LEU A 73 11.60 -4.15 -6.44
C LEU A 73 10.58 -5.15 -7.01
N SER A 74 10.73 -6.43 -6.68
CA SER A 74 9.72 -7.47 -6.95
C SER A 74 8.82 -7.70 -5.73
N LEU A 75 7.59 -8.16 -5.99
CA LEU A 75 6.62 -8.50 -4.96
C LEU A 75 6.64 -10.01 -4.71
N ASP A 76 7.18 -10.40 -3.55
CA ASP A 76 7.22 -11.79 -3.11
C ASP A 76 6.08 -12.07 -2.13
N SER A 77 5.25 -13.08 -2.44
CA SER A 77 4.16 -13.48 -1.56
C SER A 77 4.71 -13.94 -0.21
N GLY A 78 4.30 -13.27 0.86
CA GLY A 78 4.82 -13.51 2.20
C GLY A 78 6.29 -13.11 2.41
N GLY A 79 6.93 -12.43 1.44
CA GLY A 79 8.36 -12.10 1.47
C GLY A 79 8.80 -11.16 2.59
N ASP A 80 10.08 -10.81 2.61
CA ASP A 80 10.68 -9.97 3.64
C ASP A 80 10.13 -8.54 3.65
N ASN A 81 10.24 -7.85 4.78
CA ASN A 81 9.81 -6.46 4.88
C ASN A 81 10.68 -5.55 3.99
N ILE A 82 10.04 -4.60 3.32
CA ILE A 82 10.69 -3.63 2.43
C ILE A 82 11.28 -2.48 3.26
N PRO A 83 12.59 -2.20 3.17
CA PRO A 83 13.23 -1.15 3.95
C PRO A 83 12.99 0.26 3.40
N ILE A 84 12.71 1.20 4.31
CA ILE A 84 12.84 2.65 4.09
C ILE A 84 14.12 3.10 4.80
N THR A 85 15.15 3.41 4.02
CA THR A 85 16.47 3.80 4.54
C THR A 85 16.60 5.29 4.83
N ALA A 86 15.73 6.12 4.25
CA ALA A 86 15.72 7.56 4.46
C ALA A 86 14.28 8.05 4.68
N ALA A 87 14.06 8.83 5.74
CA ALA A 87 12.76 9.46 5.94
C ALA A 87 12.43 10.44 4.79
N GLY A 88 11.17 10.54 4.43
CA GLY A 88 10.73 11.39 3.32
C GLY A 88 9.29 11.16 2.91
N THR A 89 8.81 11.95 1.97
CA THR A 89 7.54 11.68 1.28
C THR A 89 7.82 10.81 0.07
N TYR A 90 7.07 9.74 -0.09
CA TYR A 90 7.24 8.78 -1.18
C TYR A 90 5.95 8.64 -1.97
N LEU A 91 6.07 8.58 -3.29
CA LEU A 91 5.08 7.96 -4.16
C LEU A 91 5.43 6.47 -4.28
N ILE A 92 4.53 5.61 -3.81
CA ILE A 92 4.64 4.16 -3.94
C ILE A 92 3.57 3.69 -4.90
N THR A 93 3.95 2.85 -5.88
CA THR A 93 3.02 2.21 -6.81
C THR A 93 3.24 0.70 -6.81
N ALA A 94 2.18 -0.09 -6.68
CA ALA A 94 2.22 -1.54 -6.70
C ALA A 94 1.41 -2.08 -7.89
N ASP A 95 1.98 -3.08 -8.56
CA ASP A 95 1.39 -3.86 -9.63
C ASP A 95 1.33 -5.33 -9.18
N PHE A 96 0.19 -5.73 -8.59
CA PHE A 96 0.00 -7.09 -8.08
C PHE A 96 -0.25 -8.13 -9.19
N ILE A 97 -0.43 -7.71 -10.44
CA ILE A 97 -0.51 -8.61 -11.60
C ILE A 97 0.89 -8.88 -12.14
N GLY A 98 1.68 -7.81 -12.33
CA GLY A 98 3.07 -7.88 -12.77
C GLY A 98 4.06 -8.25 -11.67
N LEU A 99 3.61 -8.34 -10.42
CA LEU A 99 4.41 -8.65 -9.22
C LEU A 99 5.62 -7.71 -9.04
N THR A 100 5.40 -6.41 -9.22
CA THR A 100 6.42 -5.38 -9.06
C THR A 100 5.88 -4.18 -8.30
N TYR A 101 6.78 -3.39 -7.71
CA TYR A 101 6.45 -2.08 -7.16
C TYR A 101 7.52 -1.05 -7.50
N THR A 102 7.16 0.22 -7.39
CA THR A 102 8.10 1.34 -7.47
C THR A 102 7.96 2.23 -6.26
N MET A 103 9.06 2.91 -5.92
CA MET A 103 9.11 3.84 -4.81
C MET A 103 9.98 5.04 -5.19
N THR A 104 9.37 6.20 -5.31
CA THR A 104 10.03 7.46 -5.67
C THR A 104 9.90 8.46 -4.54
N LYS A 105 11.04 8.94 -4.03
CA LYS A 105 11.06 10.03 -3.05
C LYS A 105 10.71 11.36 -3.74
N LEU A 106 9.79 12.12 -3.16
CA LEU A 106 9.33 13.44 -3.63
C LEU A 106 10.10 14.58 -2.95
#